data_AF-A0A7C3B4J8-F1
#
_entry.id   AF-A0A7C3B4J8-F1
#
_cell.length_a   1.000
_cell.length_b   1.000
_cell.length_c   1.000
_cell.angle_alpha   90.00
_cell.angle_beta   90.00
_cell.angle_gamma   90.00
#
_symmetry.space_group_name_H-M   'P 1'
#
loop_
_entity.id
_entity.type
_entity.pdbx_description
1 polymer ?
#
loop_
_entity_poly.entity_id
_entity_poly.type
_entity_poly.pdbx_seq_one_letter_code
_entity_poly.pdbx_strand_id
1 'polypeptide(L)'
;MPQTNNLKPLLAPLADPLYKNKQQAPSWMRWLVVIGIGWGIVLLIIVTINEPSAENLTLAASILLAGLYTLALFFTRRFWLPTVQKKPMCSSALFAIFNAAFVETEFLVFEHLFGASGIAAHPNLLVDLLMTMPWYIGMVLIFVRSQYKHQYSWPIVLLLGGLYELGADGVIGGQVMPIFFGEQIDLLDNWIQLLLFAFWQFIPVYSSM
;
A
#
# COMPACT_ATOMS: atom_id res chain seq x y z
N MET A 1 27.36 11.12 39.84
CA MET A 1 26.17 11.19 38.96
C MET A 1 26.62 11.64 37.57
N PRO A 2 26.34 10.87 36.52
CA PRO A 2 26.02 11.44 35.24
C PRO A 2 24.60 11.02 34.85
N GLN A 3 23.75 12.02 34.59
CA GLN A 3 22.42 11.84 33.99
C GLN A 3 22.63 11.34 32.56
N THR A 4 22.31 10.07 32.31
CA THR A 4 22.19 9.55 30.96
C THR A 4 20.96 10.21 30.31
N ASN A 5 21.22 10.95 29.24
CA ASN A 5 20.22 11.52 28.36
C ASN A 5 19.24 10.44 27.90
N ASN A 6 18.07 10.39 28.54
CA ASN A 6 16.90 9.69 28.05
C ASN A 6 16.42 10.41 26.80
N LEU A 7 17.01 10.08 25.65
CA LEU A 7 16.36 10.22 24.36
C LEU A 7 15.09 9.38 24.43
N LYS A 8 13.97 10.02 24.81
CA LYS A 8 12.63 9.49 24.51
C LYS A 8 12.67 9.04 23.06
N PRO A 9 12.37 7.77 22.74
CA PRO A 9 12.38 7.36 21.35
C PRO A 9 11.36 8.25 20.64
N LEU A 10 11.81 8.99 19.62
CA LEU A 10 10.98 9.74 18.67
C LEU A 10 9.90 8.85 18.01
N LEU A 11 9.97 7.55 18.27
CA LEU A 11 9.17 6.45 17.74
C LEU A 11 8.37 5.71 18.83
N ALA A 12 8.30 6.19 20.08
CA ALA A 12 7.44 5.55 21.07
C ALA A 12 5.99 5.55 20.55
N PRO A 13 5.36 4.39 20.29
CA PRO A 13 3.92 4.37 20.06
C PRO A 13 3.28 4.91 21.34
N LEU A 14 2.31 5.82 21.21
CA LEU A 14 1.48 6.25 22.33
C LEU A 14 1.03 4.99 23.08
N ALA A 15 1.41 4.89 24.36
CA ALA A 15 1.04 3.79 25.22
C ALA A 15 -0.47 3.91 25.44
N ASP A 16 -1.23 3.11 24.70
CA ASP A 16 -2.68 3.11 24.78
C ASP A 16 -3.12 1.99 25.76
N PRO A 17 -3.76 2.33 26.89
CA PRO A 17 -4.17 1.36 27.92
C PRO A 17 -5.23 0.36 27.43
N LEU A 18 -5.81 0.54 26.24
CA LEU A 18 -6.75 -0.41 25.62
C LEU A 18 -6.06 -1.57 24.85
N TYR A 19 -4.75 -1.54 24.64
CA TYR A 19 -4.03 -2.51 23.80
C TYR A 19 -3.19 -3.49 24.64
N LYS A 20 -3.87 -4.45 25.29
CA LYS A 20 -3.22 -5.43 26.18
C LYS A 20 -2.43 -6.55 25.48
N ASN A 21 -2.61 -6.76 24.17
CA ASN A 21 -1.91 -7.82 23.41
C ASN A 21 -1.49 -7.31 22.03
N LYS A 22 -0.53 -6.38 21.97
CA LYS A 22 0.17 -6.12 20.70
C LYS A 22 0.94 -7.39 20.33
N GLN A 23 0.51 -8.10 19.29
CA GLN A 23 1.38 -9.06 18.61
C GLN A 23 2.58 -8.28 18.06
N GLN A 24 3.66 -8.23 18.83
CA GLN A 24 4.88 -7.56 18.40
C GLN A 24 5.49 -8.42 17.31
N ALA A 25 5.50 -7.91 16.07
CA ALA A 25 6.27 -8.55 15.02
C ALA A 25 7.75 -8.65 15.44
N PRO A 26 8.40 -9.79 15.17
CA PRO A 26 9.83 -9.94 15.34
C PRO A 26 10.61 -8.83 14.65
N SER A 27 11.75 -8.43 15.21
CA SER A 27 12.56 -7.34 14.66
C SER A 27 13.03 -7.60 13.22
N TRP A 28 13.30 -8.86 12.86
CA TRP A 28 13.68 -9.22 11.48
C TRP A 28 12.60 -8.88 10.46
N MET A 29 11.33 -9.00 10.84
CA MET A 29 10.20 -8.73 9.95
C MET A 29 10.09 -7.24 9.62
N ARG A 30 10.41 -6.37 10.60
CA ARG A 30 10.47 -4.92 10.39
C ARG A 30 11.57 -4.56 9.38
N TRP A 31 12.74 -5.16 9.55
CA TRP A 31 13.86 -4.95 8.64
C TRP A 31 13.58 -5.49 7.25
N LEU A 32 12.93 -6.66 7.13
CA LEU A 32 12.50 -7.22 5.86
C LEU A 32 11.58 -6.26 5.10
N VAL A 33 10.58 -5.68 5.77
CA VAL A 33 9.68 -4.70 5.12
C VAL A 33 10.44 -3.44 4.70
N VAL A 34 11.29 -2.89 5.56
CA VAL A 34 12.06 -1.66 5.24
C VAL A 34 13.03 -1.90 4.08
N ILE A 35 13.81 -2.98 4.12
CA ILE A 35 14.76 -3.33 3.06
C ILE A 35 14.00 -3.64 1.78
N GLY A 36 12.90 -4.38 1.87
CA GLY A 36 12.06 -4.72 0.73
C GLY A 36 11.47 -3.49 0.05
N ILE A 37 10.85 -2.57 0.78
CA ILE A 37 10.37 -1.29 0.22
C ILE A 37 11.52 -0.51 -0.42
N GLY A 38 12.67 -0.42 0.25
CA GLY A 38 13.86 0.25 -0.29
C GLY A 38 14.33 -0.39 -1.61
N TRP A 39 14.33 -1.72 -1.68
CA TRP A 39 14.64 -2.50 -2.87
C TRP A 39 13.63 -2.23 -4.00
N GLY A 40 12.33 -2.27 -3.70
CA GLY A 40 11.26 -1.97 -4.67
C GLY A 40 11.39 -0.57 -5.27
N ILE A 41 11.71 0.44 -4.45
CA ILE A 41 11.95 1.83 -4.89
C ILE A 41 13.19 1.93 -5.77
N VAL A 42 14.31 1.30 -5.39
CA VAL A 42 15.55 1.32 -6.20
C VAL A 42 15.28 0.72 -7.57
N LEU A 43 14.59 -0.42 -7.63
CA LEU A 43 14.24 -1.08 -8.88
C LEU A 43 13.29 -0.26 -9.73
N LEU A 44 12.26 0.33 -9.12
CA LEU A 44 11.33 1.24 -9.79
C LEU A 44 12.11 2.36 -10.49
N ILE A 45 13.04 3.01 -9.79
CA ILE A 45 13.90 4.07 -10.35
C ILE A 45 14.77 3.53 -11.49
N ILE A 46 15.41 2.37 -11.32
CA ILE A 46 16.28 1.77 -12.35
C ILE A 46 15.48 1.45 -13.62
N VAL A 47 14.30 0.83 -13.48
CA VAL A 47 13.43 0.48 -14.62
C VAL A 47 12.98 1.74 -15.34
N THR A 48 12.47 2.73 -14.61
CA THR A 48 11.99 3.99 -15.21
C THR A 48 13.10 4.78 -15.91
N ILE A 49 14.34 4.75 -15.40
CA ILE A 49 15.48 5.42 -16.06
C ILE A 49 15.91 4.69 -17.33
N ASN A 50 15.96 3.36 -17.32
CA ASN A 50 16.39 2.57 -18.47
C ASN A 50 15.33 2.51 -19.57
N GLU A 51 14.05 2.53 -19.19
CA GLU A 51 12.90 2.47 -20.09
C GLU A 51 11.83 3.48 -19.65
N PRO A 52 11.95 4.76 -20.04
CA PRO A 52 11.03 5.82 -19.66
C PRO A 52 9.76 5.79 -20.54
N SER A 53 9.03 4.68 -20.51
CA SER A 53 7.69 4.58 -21.11
C SER A 53 6.67 5.39 -20.31
N ALA A 54 5.56 5.77 -20.94
CA ALA A 54 4.47 6.48 -20.26
C ALA A 54 3.98 5.68 -19.04
N GLU A 55 3.83 4.36 -19.18
CA GLU A 55 3.42 3.44 -18.12
C GLU A 55 4.40 3.43 -16.95
N ASN A 56 5.71 3.29 -17.23
CA ASN A 56 6.76 3.26 -16.20
C ASN A 56 6.88 4.60 -15.47
N LEU A 57 6.62 5.72 -16.15
CA LEU A 57 6.59 7.05 -15.54
C LEU A 57 5.36 7.23 -14.65
N THR A 58 4.19 6.79 -15.11
CA THR A 58 2.95 6.79 -14.30
C THR A 58 3.12 5.95 -13.06
N LEU A 59 3.54 4.69 -13.18
CA LEU A 59 3.76 3.80 -12.03
C LEU A 59 4.79 4.40 -11.06
N ALA A 60 5.90 4.92 -11.57
CA ALA A 60 6.92 5.53 -10.71
C ALA A 60 6.38 6.74 -9.93
N ALA A 61 5.69 7.65 -10.61
CA ALA A 61 5.15 8.85 -9.98
C ALA A 61 4.09 8.50 -8.93
N SER A 62 3.13 7.64 -9.27
CA SER A 62 2.04 7.23 -8.38
C SER A 62 2.53 6.43 -7.17
N ILE A 63 3.45 5.48 -7.36
CA ILE A 63 3.96 4.67 -6.23
C ILE A 63 4.78 5.53 -5.26
N LEU A 64 5.60 6.44 -5.80
CA LEU A 64 6.40 7.34 -4.96
C LEU A 64 5.51 8.34 -4.22
N LEU A 65 4.52 8.93 -4.88
CA LEU A 65 3.63 9.90 -4.25
C LEU A 65 2.70 9.22 -3.23
N ALA A 66 2.15 8.03 -3.52
CA ALA A 66 1.41 7.23 -2.54
C ALA A 66 2.27 6.89 -1.30
N GLY A 67 3.54 6.51 -1.51
CA GLY A 67 4.49 6.28 -0.42
C GLY A 67 4.75 7.53 0.43
N LEU A 68 4.96 8.68 -0.22
CA LEU A 68 5.09 9.98 0.46
C LEU A 68 3.82 10.38 1.21
N TYR A 69 2.65 10.11 0.62
CA TYR A 69 1.36 10.35 1.24
C TYR A 69 1.19 9.54 2.52
N THR A 70 1.51 8.25 2.51
CA THR A 70 1.50 7.42 3.73
C THR A 70 2.46 7.97 4.79
N LEU A 71 3.67 8.39 4.41
CA LEU A 71 4.60 8.99 5.35
C LEU A 71 4.03 10.28 5.96
N ALA A 72 3.40 11.13 5.14
CA ALA A 72 2.73 12.33 5.60
C ALA A 72 1.60 12.00 6.59
N LEU A 73 0.76 11.00 6.30
CA LEU A 73 -0.27 10.51 7.23
C LEU A 73 0.36 10.02 8.55
N PHE A 74 1.45 9.26 8.47
CA PHE A 74 2.15 8.76 9.65
C PHE A 74 2.68 9.91 10.51
N PHE A 75 3.35 10.91 9.94
CA PHE A 75 3.89 12.04 10.69
C PHE A 75 2.80 12.96 11.25
N THR A 76 1.67 13.08 10.55
CA THR A 76 0.53 13.89 10.98
C THR A 76 -0.43 13.16 11.93
N ARG A 77 -0.21 11.88 12.22
CA ARG A 77 -1.11 11.03 13.05
C ARG A 77 -1.53 11.65 14.37
N ARG A 78 -0.67 12.44 15.01
CA ARG A 78 -0.99 13.11 16.28
C ARG A 78 -2.22 14.02 16.19
N PHE A 79 -2.54 14.53 15.00
CA PHE A 79 -3.62 15.48 14.79
C PHE A 79 -4.97 14.80 14.54
N TRP A 80 -4.99 13.66 13.84
CA TRP A 80 -6.23 13.00 13.42
C TRP A 80 -6.54 11.71 14.17
N LEU A 81 -5.51 11.00 14.68
CA LEU A 81 -5.68 9.73 15.38
C LEU A 81 -6.59 9.82 16.62
N PRO A 82 -6.54 10.88 17.45
CA PRO A 82 -7.45 11.00 18.59
C PRO A 82 -8.94 11.03 18.18
N THR A 83 -9.24 11.56 17.00
CA THR A 83 -10.61 11.60 16.47
C THR A 83 -11.02 10.21 15.98
N VAL A 84 -10.13 9.51 15.26
CA VAL A 84 -10.39 8.14 14.76
C VAL A 84 -10.59 7.15 15.92
N GLN A 85 -9.85 7.31 17.01
CA GLN A 85 -9.95 6.45 18.20
C GLN A 85 -11.32 6.51 18.90
N LYS A 86 -12.11 7.56 18.72
CA LYS A 86 -13.45 7.66 19.33
C LYS A 86 -14.43 6.61 18.79
N LYS A 87 -14.28 6.24 17.51
CA LYS A 87 -15.09 5.22 16.83
C LYS A 87 -14.17 4.36 15.95
N PRO A 88 -13.33 3.51 16.56
CA PRO A 88 -12.17 2.93 15.89
C PRO A 88 -12.54 2.13 14.64
N MET A 89 -13.62 1.34 14.66
CA MET A 89 -14.03 0.58 13.47
C MET A 89 -14.56 1.47 12.34
N CYS A 90 -15.56 2.31 12.63
CA CYS A 90 -16.22 3.13 11.61
C CYS A 90 -15.27 4.21 11.06
N SER A 91 -14.53 4.90 11.92
CA SER A 91 -13.60 5.93 11.50
C SER A 91 -12.41 5.36 10.74
N SER A 92 -11.87 4.19 11.12
CA SER A 92 -10.79 3.56 10.34
C SER A 92 -11.30 3.09 8.97
N ALA A 93 -12.50 2.53 8.88
CA ALA A 93 -13.07 2.13 7.60
C ALA A 93 -13.31 3.34 6.67
N LEU A 94 -13.90 4.42 7.19
CA LEU A 94 -14.10 5.64 6.39
C LEU A 94 -12.79 6.27 5.95
N PHE A 95 -11.78 6.27 6.83
CA PHE A 95 -10.46 6.81 6.51
C PHE A 95 -9.75 5.98 5.43
N ALA A 96 -9.79 4.66 5.54
CA ALA A 96 -9.24 3.74 4.55
C ALA A 96 -9.95 3.83 3.20
N ILE A 97 -11.29 3.90 3.18
CA ILE A 97 -12.08 4.10 1.95
C ILE A 97 -11.71 5.43 1.28
N PHE A 98 -11.56 6.49 2.07
CA PHE A 98 -11.12 7.78 1.53
C PHE A 98 -9.72 7.70 0.93
N ASN A 99 -8.78 7.03 1.60
CA ASN A 99 -7.42 6.87 1.08
C ASN A 99 -7.39 5.99 -0.17
N ALA A 100 -8.25 4.97 -0.27
CA ALA A 100 -8.40 4.17 -1.49
C ALA A 100 -8.84 5.04 -2.67
N ALA A 101 -9.88 5.85 -2.49
CA ALA A 101 -10.34 6.77 -3.53
C ALA A 101 -9.26 7.82 -3.91
N PHE A 102 -8.47 8.28 -2.92
CA PHE A 102 -7.38 9.23 -3.17
C PHE A 102 -6.28 8.62 -4.04
N VAL A 103 -5.80 7.43 -3.68
CA VAL A 103 -4.76 6.71 -4.45
C VAL A 103 -5.27 6.37 -5.84
N GLU A 104 -6.51 5.94 -5.99
CA GLU A 104 -7.11 5.69 -7.32
C GLU A 104 -7.11 6.96 -8.19
N THR A 105 -7.57 8.07 -7.62
CA THR A 105 -7.58 9.36 -8.30
C THR A 105 -6.17 9.79 -8.70
N GLU A 106 -5.19 9.55 -7.83
CA GLU A 106 -3.78 9.83 -8.08
C GLU A 106 -3.24 9.04 -9.28
N PHE A 107 -3.51 7.73 -9.34
CA PHE A 107 -3.10 6.87 -10.46
C PHE A 107 -3.71 7.37 -11.77
N LEU A 108 -5.00 7.70 -11.78
CA LEU A 108 -5.68 8.24 -12.96
C LEU A 108 -5.09 9.58 -13.42
N VAL A 109 -4.75 10.46 -12.47
CA VAL A 109 -4.13 11.76 -12.78
C VAL A 109 -2.79 11.56 -13.47
N PHE A 110 -1.93 10.69 -12.95
CA PHE A 110 -0.63 10.43 -13.57
C PHE A 110 -0.75 9.66 -14.89
N GLU A 111 -1.73 8.77 -15.05
CA GLU A 111 -2.03 8.14 -16.34
C GLU A 111 -2.29 9.21 -17.41
N HIS A 112 -3.15 10.19 -17.12
CA HIS A 112 -3.47 11.28 -18.04
C HIS A 112 -2.27 12.22 -18.28
N LEU A 113 -1.48 12.51 -17.24
CA LEU A 113 -0.33 13.42 -17.37
C LEU A 113 0.77 12.85 -18.27
N PHE A 114 1.03 11.55 -18.19
CA PHE A 114 2.08 10.89 -18.98
C PHE A 114 1.56 10.26 -20.28
N GLY A 115 0.23 10.20 -20.48
CA GLY A 115 -0.38 9.60 -21.66
C GLY A 115 -0.29 8.08 -21.68
N ALA A 116 -0.28 7.45 -20.50
CA ALA A 116 -0.38 6.00 -20.36
C ALA A 116 -1.84 5.55 -20.58
N SER A 117 -2.06 4.24 -20.67
CA SER A 117 -3.40 3.66 -20.76
C SER A 117 -3.46 2.32 -20.05
N GLY A 118 -4.57 2.05 -19.38
CA GLY A 118 -4.82 0.73 -18.77
C GLY A 118 -4.18 0.53 -17.41
N ILE A 119 -3.79 1.61 -16.73
CA ILE A 119 -3.34 1.57 -15.33
C ILE A 119 -4.55 1.79 -14.41
N ALA A 120 -5.39 2.77 -14.72
CA ALA A 120 -6.73 2.92 -14.15
C ALA A 120 -7.73 2.01 -14.86
N ALA A 121 -8.83 1.68 -14.19
CA ALA A 121 -9.87 0.83 -14.76
C ALA A 121 -10.66 1.54 -15.87
N HIS A 122 -10.77 2.88 -15.81
CA HIS A 122 -11.44 3.66 -16.84
C HIS A 122 -10.89 5.11 -16.94
N PRO A 123 -10.80 5.72 -18.13
CA PRO A 123 -10.28 7.10 -18.30
C PRO A 123 -11.15 8.19 -17.65
N ASN A 124 -12.40 7.88 -17.30
CA ASN A 124 -13.29 8.80 -16.60
C ASN A 124 -13.29 8.49 -15.10
N LEU A 125 -12.85 9.45 -14.28
CA LEU A 125 -12.74 9.31 -12.82
C LEU A 125 -14.00 8.79 -12.13
N LEU A 126 -15.18 9.25 -12.54
CA LEU A 126 -16.42 8.83 -11.89
C LEU A 126 -16.74 7.37 -12.21
N VAL A 127 -16.54 6.96 -13.47
CA VAL A 127 -16.75 5.56 -13.88
C VAL A 127 -15.71 4.65 -13.24
N ASP A 128 -14.46 5.10 -13.21
CA ASP A 128 -13.33 4.42 -12.58
C ASP A 128 -13.62 4.12 -11.10
N LEU A 129 -13.91 5.16 -10.32
CA LEU A 129 -14.30 5.02 -8.91
C LEU A 129 -15.54 4.15 -8.73
N LEU A 130 -16.55 4.24 -9.60
CA LEU A 130 -17.74 3.38 -9.50
C LEU A 130 -17.42 1.91 -9.75
N MET A 131 -16.41 1.60 -10.57
CA MET A 131 -15.97 0.24 -10.86
C MET A 131 -15.07 -0.31 -9.75
N THR A 132 -14.15 0.48 -9.22
CA THR A 132 -13.09 0.00 -8.32
C THR A 132 -13.46 0.16 -6.84
N MET A 133 -14.13 1.24 -6.44
CA MET A 133 -14.47 1.47 -5.04
C MET A 133 -15.37 0.41 -4.40
N PRO A 134 -16.36 -0.22 -5.06
CA PRO A 134 -17.14 -1.29 -4.43
C PRO A 134 -16.27 -2.44 -3.92
N TRP A 135 -15.25 -2.81 -4.69
CA TRP A 135 -14.28 -3.83 -4.30
C TRP A 135 -13.41 -3.35 -3.13
N TYR A 136 -12.83 -2.15 -3.24
CA TYR A 136 -12.01 -1.58 -2.16
C TYR A 136 -12.79 -1.41 -0.85
N ILE A 137 -14.04 -0.96 -0.90
CA ILE A 137 -14.92 -0.87 0.28
C ILE A 137 -15.11 -2.25 0.91
N GLY A 138 -15.39 -3.28 0.12
CA GLY A 138 -15.52 -4.65 0.60
C GLY A 138 -14.25 -5.13 1.33
N MET A 139 -13.09 -4.92 0.70
CA MET A 139 -11.79 -5.30 1.27
C MET A 139 -11.46 -4.54 2.54
N VAL A 140 -11.67 -3.22 2.58
CA VAL A 140 -11.46 -2.38 3.77
C VAL A 140 -12.34 -2.84 4.93
N LEU A 141 -13.61 -3.16 4.68
CA LEU A 141 -14.52 -3.60 5.73
C LEU A 141 -14.08 -4.95 6.34
N ILE A 142 -13.62 -5.89 5.52
CA ILE A 142 -13.04 -7.15 5.97
C ILE A 142 -11.75 -6.90 6.77
N PHE A 143 -10.86 -6.08 6.22
CA PHE A 143 -9.56 -5.81 6.79
C PHE A 143 -9.64 -5.08 8.13
N VAL A 144 -10.40 -3.99 8.22
CA VAL A 144 -10.59 -3.23 9.47
C VAL A 144 -11.21 -4.10 10.55
N ARG A 145 -12.17 -4.97 10.21
CA ARG A 145 -12.75 -5.93 11.15
C ARG A 145 -11.74 -6.95 11.63
N SER A 146 -10.93 -7.49 10.72
CA SER A 146 -9.84 -8.42 11.05
C SER A 146 -8.79 -7.76 11.94
N GLN A 147 -8.37 -6.55 11.59
CA GLN A 147 -7.38 -5.78 12.33
C GLN A 147 -7.87 -5.37 13.72
N TYR A 148 -9.16 -5.04 13.86
CA TYR A 148 -9.76 -4.77 15.17
C TYR A 148 -9.76 -6.00 16.07
N LYS A 149 -9.98 -7.19 15.50
CA LYS A 149 -10.03 -8.47 16.24
C LYS A 149 -8.64 -9.01 16.58
N HIS A 150 -7.71 -9.00 15.62
CA HIS A 150 -6.41 -9.66 15.73
C HIS A 150 -5.26 -8.73 16.10
N GLN A 151 -5.43 -7.42 15.94
CA GLN A 151 -4.47 -6.39 16.34
C GLN A 151 -3.06 -6.62 15.74
N TYR A 152 -3.00 -6.86 14.42
CA TYR A 152 -1.74 -7.09 13.74
C TYR A 152 -0.81 -5.88 13.87
N SER A 153 0.50 -6.15 13.97
CA SER A 153 1.50 -5.09 13.96
C SER A 153 1.66 -4.48 12.57
N TRP A 154 2.18 -3.25 12.50
CA TRP A 154 2.35 -2.53 11.23
C TRP A 154 3.12 -3.31 10.15
N PRO A 155 4.17 -4.12 10.42
CA PRO A 155 4.84 -4.87 9.36
C PRO A 155 3.93 -5.94 8.76
N ILE A 156 3.10 -6.57 9.59
CA ILE A 156 2.13 -7.57 9.14
C ILE A 156 1.07 -6.89 8.29
N VAL A 157 0.55 -5.74 8.72
CA VAL A 157 -0.42 -4.95 7.94
C VAL A 157 0.13 -4.61 6.56
N LEU A 158 1.37 -4.11 6.49
CA LEU A 158 2.01 -3.77 5.22
C LEU A 158 2.23 -4.98 4.30
N LEU A 159 2.69 -6.11 4.85
CA LEU A 159 2.84 -7.33 4.06
C LEU A 159 1.50 -7.90 3.60
N LEU A 160 0.44 -7.76 4.40
CA LEU A 160 -0.92 -8.16 3.99
C LEU A 160 -1.45 -7.28 2.85
N GLY A 161 -1.15 -5.97 2.87
CA GLY A 161 -1.44 -5.07 1.75
C GLY A 161 -0.69 -5.47 0.48
N GLY A 162 0.62 -5.72 0.58
CA GLY A 162 1.41 -6.23 -0.56
C GLY A 162 0.92 -7.60 -1.06
N LEU A 163 0.47 -8.48 -0.15
CA LEU A 163 -0.07 -9.79 -0.51
C LEU A 163 -1.42 -9.71 -1.22
N TYR A 164 -2.28 -8.78 -0.78
CA TYR A 164 -3.53 -8.50 -1.46
C TYR A 164 -3.27 -8.10 -2.91
N GLU A 165 -2.34 -7.18 -3.14
CA GLU A 165 -2.07 -6.68 -4.50
C GLU A 165 -1.33 -7.68 -5.38
N LEU A 166 -0.41 -8.45 -4.79
CA LEU A 166 0.15 -9.61 -5.46
C LEU A 166 -0.94 -10.55 -5.97
N GLY A 167 -2.01 -10.74 -5.19
CA GLY A 167 -3.17 -11.54 -5.59
C GLY A 167 -4.01 -10.87 -6.67
N ALA A 168 -4.42 -9.62 -6.45
CA ALA A 168 -5.29 -8.88 -7.35
C ALA A 168 -4.61 -8.58 -8.69
N ASP A 169 -3.60 -7.72 -8.69
CA ASP A 169 -2.98 -7.27 -9.93
C ASP A 169 -1.92 -8.25 -10.42
N GLY A 170 -1.16 -8.85 -9.52
CA GLY A 170 -0.11 -9.79 -9.91
C GLY A 170 -0.65 -11.09 -10.50
N VAL A 171 -1.51 -11.80 -9.75
CA VAL A 171 -2.03 -13.10 -10.17
C VAL A 171 -3.27 -12.95 -11.04
N ILE A 172 -4.29 -12.20 -10.64
CA ILE A 172 -5.51 -12.10 -11.47
C ILE A 172 -5.23 -11.27 -12.73
N GLY A 173 -4.71 -10.05 -12.57
CA GLY A 173 -4.39 -9.16 -13.68
C GLY A 173 -3.26 -9.67 -14.57
N GLY A 174 -2.16 -10.11 -13.96
CA GLY A 174 -0.94 -10.51 -14.68
C GLY A 174 -0.86 -11.98 -15.11
N GLN A 175 -1.76 -12.87 -14.65
CA GLN A 175 -1.71 -14.30 -15.02
C GLN A 175 -3.07 -14.85 -15.48
N VAL A 176 -4.09 -14.77 -14.63
CA VAL A 176 -5.38 -15.43 -14.89
C VAL A 176 -6.10 -14.80 -16.08
N MET A 177 -6.19 -13.47 -16.12
CA MET A 177 -6.88 -12.77 -17.19
C MET A 177 -6.21 -12.95 -18.56
N PRO A 178 -4.89 -12.78 -18.72
CA PRO A 178 -4.26 -12.96 -20.03
C PRO A 178 -4.30 -14.43 -20.50
N ILE A 179 -4.14 -15.41 -19.60
CA ILE A 179 -4.33 -16.84 -19.94
C ILE A 179 -5.76 -17.08 -20.45
N PHE A 180 -6.76 -16.48 -19.81
CA PHE A 180 -8.16 -16.60 -20.23
C PHE A 180 -8.41 -15.98 -21.61
N PHE A 181 -7.69 -14.92 -21.97
CA PHE A 181 -7.71 -14.31 -23.30
C PHE A 181 -6.81 -15.00 -24.33
N GLY A 182 -6.14 -16.09 -23.97
CA GLY A 182 -5.33 -16.90 -24.87
C GLY A 182 -3.89 -16.46 -25.03
N GLU A 183 -3.40 -15.58 -24.15
CA GLU A 183 -1.99 -15.20 -24.11
C GLU A 183 -1.15 -16.30 -23.45
N GLN A 184 0.07 -16.50 -23.97
CA GLN A 184 1.04 -17.39 -23.36
C GLN A 184 1.90 -16.61 -22.37
N ILE A 185 1.86 -17.02 -21.11
CA ILE A 185 2.62 -16.37 -20.04
C ILE A 185 3.71 -17.34 -19.57
N ASP A 186 4.94 -16.86 -19.53
CA ASP A 186 6.00 -17.56 -18.81
C ASP A 186 5.76 -17.39 -17.30
N LEU A 187 5.16 -18.42 -16.70
CA LEU A 187 4.82 -18.42 -15.28
C LEU A 187 6.05 -18.25 -14.40
N LEU A 188 7.20 -18.81 -14.77
CA LEU A 188 8.39 -18.74 -13.93
C LEU A 188 8.92 -17.31 -13.90
N ASP A 189 9.05 -16.70 -15.06
CA ASP A 189 9.50 -15.30 -15.17
C ASP A 189 8.52 -14.36 -14.48
N ASN A 190 7.21 -14.56 -14.69
CA ASN A 190 6.17 -13.76 -14.03
C ASN A 190 6.25 -13.85 -12.50
N TRP A 191 6.37 -15.05 -11.92
CA TRP A 191 6.49 -15.21 -10.46
C TRP A 191 7.77 -14.60 -9.89
N ILE A 192 8.90 -14.72 -10.61
CA ILE A 192 10.14 -14.05 -10.24
C ILE A 192 9.92 -12.54 -10.23
N GLN A 193 9.26 -12.01 -11.26
CA GLN A 193 9.03 -10.59 -11.37
C GLN A 193 8.11 -10.06 -10.27
N LEU A 194 7.02 -10.77 -10.01
CA LEU A 194 6.05 -10.42 -8.98
C LEU A 194 6.65 -10.40 -7.58
N LEU A 195 7.47 -11.41 -7.22
CA LEU A 195 8.04 -11.52 -5.88
C LEU A 195 9.25 -10.62 -5.65
N LEU A 196 10.08 -10.41 -6.68
CA LEU A 196 11.30 -9.62 -6.55
C LEU A 196 11.11 -8.12 -6.82
N PHE A 197 10.12 -7.74 -7.65
CA PHE A 197 9.87 -6.34 -8.01
C PHE A 197 8.51 -5.87 -7.49
N ALA A 198 7.42 -6.44 -8.03
CA ALA A 198 6.08 -5.86 -7.87
C ALA A 198 5.59 -5.85 -6.40
N PHE A 199 5.76 -6.96 -5.69
CA PHE A 199 5.32 -7.11 -4.30
C PHE A 199 5.81 -5.97 -3.39
N TRP A 200 7.07 -5.58 -3.54
CA TRP A 200 7.67 -4.54 -2.70
C TRP A 200 7.24 -3.13 -3.07
N GLN A 201 6.90 -2.91 -4.34
CA GLN A 201 6.38 -1.65 -4.86
C GLN A 201 4.92 -1.42 -4.49
N PHE A 202 4.14 -2.51 -4.34
CA PHE A 202 2.73 -2.44 -3.91
C PHE A 202 2.56 -2.07 -2.44
N ILE A 203 3.54 -2.38 -1.59
CA ILE A 203 3.45 -2.03 -0.16
C ILE A 203 3.26 -0.52 0.04
N PRO A 204 4.05 0.38 -0.56
CA PRO A 204 3.80 1.82 -0.53
C PRO A 204 2.37 2.22 -0.93
N VAL A 205 1.82 1.65 -2.00
CA VAL A 205 0.49 2.01 -2.54
C VAL A 205 -0.61 1.71 -1.54
N TYR A 206 -0.59 0.52 -0.94
CA TYR A 206 -1.65 0.08 -0.02
C TYR A 206 -1.35 0.40 1.45
N SER A 207 -0.22 1.04 1.73
CA SER A 207 0.16 1.40 3.11
C SER A 207 -0.70 2.50 3.73
N SER A 208 -1.39 3.29 2.90
CA SER A 208 -2.35 4.31 3.35
C SER A 208 -3.77 3.78 3.53
N MET A 209 -4.07 2.57 3.05
CA MET A 209 -5.40 1.94 3.13
C MET A 209 -5.50 0.99 4.33
#